data_AF-A0A843CA87-F1
#
_entry.id   AF-A0A843CA87-F1
#
_cell.length_a   1.000
_cell.length_b   1.000
_cell.length_c   1.000
_cell.angle_alpha   90.00
_cell.angle_beta   90.00
_cell.angle_gamma   90.00
#
_symmetry.space_group_name_H-M   'P 1'
#
loop_
_entity.id
_entity.type
_entity.pdbx_description
1 polymer ?
#
loop_
_entity_poly.entity_id
_entity_poly.type
_entity_poly.pdbx_seq_one_letter_code
_entity_poly.pdbx_strand_id
1 'polypeptide(L)'
;IGNKDQTVTVMNFRMINGVMRDSDKFFFDLVGDNSFSNFLFQYYTIHKIPKFILVSELPENKILLESLLSEQAGFSVEIICPQRGKRKDIINLILKNISLIHSKGGDLGLIELKEILHLSTIPSIIECFDISNHGDDFAVGSMSRFVDGTPNKSGYRKFKIKTVSGRDDFAMISEIIKRRYLRLLEEHSQLPDLILIDGGKGQLNAALKSLQSLGLKINCISLAKENEEIFVPTQKDSIVISKDKPSLKILQYARDETHRFGVAYNRAIRKNQIK
;
A
#
# COMPACT_ATOMS: atom_id res chain seq x y z
N ILE A 1 7.61 -19.76 -4.49
CA ILE A 1 6.50 -19.79 -5.48
C ILE A 1 5.33 -20.50 -4.81
N GLY A 2 4.18 -19.83 -4.71
CA GLY A 2 2.95 -20.41 -4.17
C GLY A 2 1.94 -20.65 -5.29
N ASN A 3 1.42 -21.87 -5.40
CA ASN A 3 0.28 -22.22 -6.24
C ASN A 3 -0.94 -22.46 -5.37
N LYS A 4 -2.09 -21.86 -5.72
CA LYS A 4 -3.38 -22.11 -5.09
C LYS A 4 -4.52 -21.68 -6.01
N ASP A 5 -5.57 -22.49 -6.10
CA ASP A 5 -6.82 -22.17 -6.84
C ASP A 5 -6.57 -21.70 -8.30
N GLN A 6 -5.69 -22.40 -9.03
CA GLN A 6 -5.25 -22.04 -10.39
C GLN A 6 -4.52 -20.69 -10.53
N THR A 7 -4.09 -20.07 -9.43
CA THR A 7 -3.24 -18.87 -9.48
C THR A 7 -1.87 -19.18 -8.90
N VAL A 8 -0.83 -18.80 -9.64
CA VAL A 8 0.55 -18.87 -9.18
C VAL A 8 1.06 -17.49 -8.81
N THR A 9 1.58 -17.35 -7.60
CA THR A 9 2.32 -16.17 -7.16
C THR A 9 3.80 -16.51 -7.02
N VAL A 10 4.62 -15.80 -7.78
CA VAL A 10 6.08 -15.84 -7.62
C VAL A 10 6.51 -14.68 -6.73
N MET A 11 7.32 -14.99 -5.72
CA MET A 11 8.11 -14.01 -5.00
C MET A 11 9.58 -14.37 -5.20
N ASN A 12 10.31 -13.50 -5.88
CA ASN A 12 11.75 -13.64 -6.03
C ASN A 12 12.44 -13.01 -4.83
N PHE A 13 13.23 -13.79 -4.10
CA PHE A 13 14.03 -13.27 -3.02
C PHE A 13 15.51 -13.27 -3.43
N ARG A 14 16.11 -12.08 -3.55
CA ARG A 14 17.56 -11.96 -3.64
C ARG A 14 18.16 -11.84 -2.25
N MET A 15 18.89 -12.87 -1.83
CA MET A 15 19.78 -12.78 -0.67
C MET A 15 21.17 -12.34 -1.12
N ILE A 16 21.61 -11.19 -0.60
CA ILE A 16 23.00 -10.73 -0.70
C ILE A 16 23.50 -10.57 0.73
N ASN A 17 24.57 -11.27 1.09
CA ASN A 17 25.16 -11.27 2.45
C ASN A 17 24.17 -11.61 3.59
N GLY A 18 23.24 -12.55 3.34
CA GLY A 18 22.25 -12.98 4.35
C GLY A 18 21.09 -12.01 4.58
N VAL A 19 21.01 -10.91 3.83
CA VAL A 19 19.92 -9.93 3.89
C VAL A 19 19.07 -10.01 2.62
N MET A 20 17.75 -10.13 2.80
CA MET A 20 16.78 -10.09 1.71
C MET A 20 16.62 -8.64 1.24
N ARG A 21 16.98 -8.35 -0.02
CA ARG A 21 17.02 -6.96 -0.53
C ARG A 21 15.91 -6.59 -1.51
N ASP A 22 15.26 -7.55 -2.14
CA ASP A 22 14.33 -7.27 -3.24
C ASP A 22 13.22 -8.32 -3.33
N SER A 23 12.03 -7.90 -3.77
CA SER A 23 10.87 -8.77 -3.98
C SER A 23 10.01 -8.30 -5.15
N ASP A 24 10.10 -9.03 -6.27
CA ASP A 24 9.16 -8.89 -7.38
C ASP A 24 7.99 -9.86 -7.20
N LYS A 25 6.76 -9.40 -7.48
CA LYS A 25 5.54 -10.21 -7.45
C LYS A 25 5.00 -10.39 -8.86
N PHE A 26 4.77 -11.63 -9.25
CA PHE A 26 4.12 -11.98 -10.51
C PHE A 26 2.90 -12.85 -10.23
N PHE A 27 1.79 -12.52 -10.89
CA PHE A 27 0.55 -13.30 -10.86
C PHE A 27 0.36 -13.96 -12.22
N PHE A 28 0.07 -15.25 -12.20
CA PHE A 28 -0.25 -16.02 -13.40
C PHE A 28 -1.49 -16.86 -13.15
N ASP A 29 -2.44 -16.77 -14.07
CA ASP A 29 -3.62 -17.64 -14.08
C ASP A 29 -3.32 -18.88 -14.91
N LEU A 30 -3.43 -20.05 -14.28
CA LEU A 30 -3.33 -21.37 -14.88
C LEU A 30 -4.67 -21.71 -15.54
N VAL A 31 -5.02 -21.02 -16.64
CA VAL A 31 -6.23 -21.31 -17.42
C VAL A 31 -5.92 -22.40 -18.47
N GLY A 32 -6.78 -23.42 -18.58
CA GLY A 32 -6.65 -24.50 -19.58
C GLY A 32 -5.63 -25.58 -19.19
N ASP A 33 -4.84 -26.07 -20.16
CA ASP A 33 -3.81 -27.13 -20.00
C ASP A 33 -2.51 -26.65 -19.30
N ASN A 34 -2.49 -25.47 -18.69
CA ASN A 34 -1.31 -24.94 -18.03
C ASN A 34 -1.11 -25.57 -16.64
N SER A 35 -0.26 -26.59 -16.56
CA SER A 35 0.17 -27.19 -15.28
C SER A 35 1.18 -26.31 -14.54
N PHE A 36 1.32 -26.53 -13.23
CA PHE A 36 2.31 -25.82 -12.40
C PHE A 36 3.75 -26.01 -12.91
N SER A 37 4.06 -27.18 -13.46
CA SER A 37 5.36 -27.48 -14.08
C SER A 37 5.60 -26.64 -15.34
N ASN A 38 4.58 -26.52 -16.20
CA ASN A 38 4.67 -25.71 -17.41
C ASN A 38 4.88 -24.22 -17.06
N PHE A 39 4.16 -23.74 -16.04
CA PHE A 39 4.35 -22.40 -15.50
C PHE A 39 5.80 -22.16 -15.07
N LEU A 40 6.38 -23.05 -14.25
CA LEU A 40 7.75 -22.90 -13.78
C LEU A 40 8.75 -22.84 -14.93
N PHE A 41 8.58 -23.71 -15.93
CA PHE A 41 9.42 -23.73 -17.11
C PHE A 41 9.33 -22.41 -17.91
N GLN A 42 8.11 -21.96 -18.24
CA GLN A 42 7.88 -20.72 -18.97
C GLN A 42 8.43 -19.50 -18.21
N TYR A 43 8.18 -19.43 -16.90
CA TYR A 43 8.66 -18.36 -16.04
C TYR A 43 10.20 -18.25 -16.09
N TYR A 44 10.90 -19.36 -15.93
CA TYR A 44 12.37 -19.38 -15.94
C TYR A 44 13.00 -19.33 -17.33
N THR A 45 12.20 -19.37 -18.39
CA THR A 45 12.68 -19.10 -19.76
C THR A 45 13.04 -17.61 -19.93
N ILE A 46 12.29 -16.72 -19.28
CA ILE A 46 12.47 -15.26 -19.37
C ILE A 46 13.13 -14.64 -18.12
N HIS A 47 13.26 -15.41 -17.04
CA HIS A 47 13.83 -14.95 -15.77
C HIS A 47 15.10 -15.73 -15.38
N LYS A 48 15.98 -15.09 -14.61
CA LYS A 48 17.23 -15.72 -14.14
C LYS A 48 16.93 -16.91 -13.24
N ILE A 49 17.51 -18.06 -13.56
CA ILE A 49 17.34 -19.32 -12.82
C ILE A 49 18.18 -19.31 -11.53
N PRO A 50 17.59 -19.58 -10.35
CA PRO A 50 18.34 -19.71 -9.09
C PRO A 50 18.77 -21.16 -8.84
N LYS A 51 19.74 -21.37 -7.94
CA LYS A 51 20.16 -22.73 -7.50
C LYS A 51 19.05 -23.49 -6.76
N PHE A 52 18.21 -22.77 -6.02
CA PHE A 52 17.14 -23.35 -5.21
C PHE A 52 15.82 -22.66 -5.54
N ILE A 53 14.82 -23.43 -5.92
CA ILE A 53 13.46 -22.96 -6.20
C ILE A 53 12.55 -23.50 -5.10
N LEU A 54 12.08 -22.62 -4.22
CA LEU A 54 11.16 -22.99 -3.15
C LEU A 54 9.72 -22.95 -3.67
N VAL A 55 8.99 -24.05 -3.53
CA VAL A 55 7.61 -24.21 -4.02
C VAL A 55 6.65 -24.60 -2.89
N SER A 56 5.37 -24.26 -3.03
CA SER A 56 4.31 -24.65 -2.08
C SER A 56 3.89 -26.12 -2.22
N GLU A 57 4.03 -26.66 -3.42
CA GLU A 57 3.76 -28.03 -3.79
C GLU A 57 4.80 -28.46 -4.82
N LEU A 58 5.07 -29.76 -4.94
CA LEU A 58 6.02 -30.24 -5.93
C LEU A 58 5.39 -30.22 -7.32
N PRO A 59 6.10 -29.73 -8.36
CA PRO A 59 5.63 -29.81 -9.73
C PRO A 59 5.63 -31.27 -10.21
N GLU A 60 4.69 -31.58 -11.11
CA GLU A 60 4.71 -32.81 -11.89
C GLU A 60 6.04 -32.90 -12.66
N ASN A 61 6.58 -34.12 -12.80
CA ASN A 61 7.85 -34.35 -13.50
C ASN A 61 9.03 -33.51 -12.95
N LYS A 62 9.09 -33.27 -11.63
CA LYS A 62 10.19 -32.55 -10.93
C LYS A 62 11.58 -32.86 -11.49
N ILE A 63 11.91 -34.14 -11.65
CA ILE A 63 13.25 -34.59 -12.08
C ILE A 63 13.58 -34.06 -13.48
N LEU A 64 12.62 -34.14 -14.41
CA LEU A 64 12.79 -33.62 -15.76
C LEU A 64 12.96 -32.09 -15.74
N LEU A 65 12.14 -31.40 -14.95
CA LEU A 65 12.19 -29.95 -14.84
C LEU A 65 13.51 -29.46 -14.23
N GLU A 66 14.01 -30.12 -13.18
CA GLU A 66 15.34 -29.83 -12.60
C GLU A 66 16.46 -30.05 -13.62
N SER A 67 16.38 -31.11 -14.43
CA SER A 67 17.35 -31.38 -15.49
C SER A 67 17.37 -30.27 -16.55
N LEU A 68 16.19 -29.89 -17.06
CA LEU A 68 16.06 -28.83 -18.08
C LEU A 68 16.55 -27.48 -17.57
N LEU A 69 16.13 -27.09 -16.35
CA LEU A 69 16.56 -25.83 -15.74
C LEU A 69 18.06 -25.82 -15.43
N SER A 70 18.63 -26.96 -15.04
CA SER A 70 20.07 -27.08 -14.77
C SER A 70 20.90 -26.94 -16.04
N GLU A 71 20.46 -27.57 -17.14
CA GLU A 71 21.09 -27.45 -18.45
C GLU A 71 21.09 -26.00 -18.93
N GLN A 72 19.93 -25.33 -18.85
CA GLN A 72 19.80 -23.92 -19.23
C GLN A 72 20.61 -22.97 -18.33
N ALA A 73 20.72 -23.27 -17.03
CA ALA A 73 21.44 -22.44 -16.07
C ALA A 73 22.96 -22.65 -16.07
N GLY A 74 23.44 -23.80 -16.56
CA GLY A 74 24.85 -24.21 -16.47
C GLY A 74 25.30 -24.64 -15.05
N PHE A 75 24.36 -24.91 -14.14
CA PHE A 75 24.63 -25.43 -12.79
C PHE A 75 23.44 -26.22 -12.26
N SER A 76 23.66 -27.05 -11.24
CA SER A 76 22.59 -27.86 -10.62
C SER A 76 21.52 -26.98 -9.95
N VAL A 77 20.27 -27.19 -10.34
CA VAL A 77 19.05 -26.53 -9.84
C VAL A 77 18.21 -27.53 -9.08
N GLU A 78 17.79 -27.17 -7.87
CA GLU A 78 16.95 -28.01 -7.01
C GLU A 78 15.62 -27.33 -6.68
N ILE A 79 14.52 -28.04 -6.91
CA ILE A 79 13.16 -27.63 -6.56
C ILE A 79 12.78 -28.27 -5.23
N ILE A 80 12.54 -27.42 -4.23
CA ILE A 80 12.34 -27.84 -2.85
C ILE A 80 10.95 -27.42 -2.38
N CYS A 81 10.16 -28.39 -1.92
CA CYS A 81 8.93 -28.13 -1.16
C CYS A 81 9.23 -28.26 0.34
N PRO A 82 9.55 -27.16 1.06
CA PRO A 82 9.89 -27.23 2.47
C PRO A 82 8.70 -27.76 3.27
N GLN A 83 8.97 -28.62 4.25
CA GLN A 83 7.95 -29.20 5.13
C GLN A 83 7.96 -28.62 6.55
N ARG A 84 9.10 -28.07 7.01
CA ARG A 84 9.28 -27.51 8.36
C ARG A 84 10.35 -26.41 8.40
N GLY A 85 10.32 -25.60 9.45
CA GLY A 85 11.30 -24.53 9.74
C GLY A 85 11.10 -23.25 8.91
N LYS A 86 12.04 -22.32 8.99
CA LYS A 86 11.93 -20.96 8.42
C LYS A 86 11.51 -20.90 6.96
N ARG A 87 11.97 -21.84 6.12
CA ARG A 87 11.58 -21.91 4.70
C ARG A 87 10.10 -22.25 4.52
N LYS A 88 9.54 -23.11 5.37
CA LYS A 88 8.09 -23.42 5.39
C LYS A 88 7.28 -22.22 5.85
N ASP A 89 7.75 -21.51 6.88
CA ASP A 89 7.06 -20.32 7.39
C ASP A 89 6.93 -19.24 6.31
N ILE A 90 7.98 -19.04 5.49
CA ILE A 90 7.95 -18.14 4.34
C ILE A 90 6.91 -18.60 3.30
N ILE A 91 6.89 -19.89 2.94
CA ILE A 91 5.90 -20.43 2.00
C ILE A 91 4.47 -20.26 2.55
N ASN A 92 4.24 -20.55 3.83
CA ASN A 92 2.94 -20.39 4.46
C ASN A 92 2.48 -18.94 4.46
N LEU A 93 3.39 -17.99 4.69
CA LEU A 93 3.09 -16.56 4.59
C LEU A 93 2.65 -16.21 3.16
N ILE A 94 3.37 -16.68 2.14
CA ILE A 94 3.00 -16.47 0.73
C ILE A 94 1.61 -17.04 0.44
N LEU A 95 1.33 -18.29 0.83
CA LEU A 95 0.04 -18.94 0.60
C LEU A 95 -1.12 -18.25 1.35
N LYS A 96 -0.87 -17.77 2.58
CA LYS A 96 -1.84 -16.97 3.33
C LYS A 96 -2.16 -15.68 2.55
N ASN A 97 -1.13 -15.00 2.04
CA ASN A 97 -1.30 -13.79 1.24
C ASN A 97 -2.10 -14.06 -0.04
N ILE A 98 -1.83 -15.16 -0.75
CA ILE A 98 -2.60 -15.57 -1.95
C ILE A 98 -4.07 -15.77 -1.59
N SER A 99 -4.36 -16.54 -0.54
CA SER A 99 -5.75 -16.79 -0.12
C SER A 99 -6.50 -15.52 0.30
N LEU A 100 -5.79 -14.55 0.87
CA LEU A 100 -6.36 -13.27 1.28
C LEU A 100 -6.64 -12.34 0.09
N ILE A 101 -5.76 -12.35 -0.92
CA ILE A 101 -5.97 -11.65 -2.20
C ILE A 101 -7.16 -12.28 -2.95
N HIS A 102 -7.25 -13.62 -3.00
CA HIS A 102 -8.30 -14.34 -3.74
C HIS A 102 -9.68 -14.27 -3.05
N SER A 103 -9.75 -14.47 -1.73
CA SER A 103 -11.04 -14.53 -1.02
C SER A 103 -11.68 -13.17 -0.75
N LYS A 104 -10.91 -12.07 -0.81
CA LYS A 104 -11.40 -10.72 -0.48
C LYS A 104 -11.00 -9.62 -1.47
N GLY A 105 -10.27 -9.94 -2.54
CA GLY A 105 -9.80 -8.96 -3.54
C GLY A 105 -8.81 -7.92 -2.99
N GLY A 106 -8.28 -8.11 -1.77
CA GLY A 106 -7.59 -7.05 -1.03
C GLY A 106 -6.06 -7.21 -0.98
N ASP A 107 -5.34 -6.11 -1.11
CA ASP A 107 -3.92 -6.02 -0.80
C ASP A 107 -3.67 -6.43 0.67
N LEU A 108 -2.65 -7.28 0.91
CA LEU A 108 -2.29 -7.77 2.24
C LEU A 108 -2.09 -6.64 3.26
N GLY A 109 -1.50 -5.52 2.84
CA GLY A 109 -1.30 -4.37 3.70
C GLY A 109 -2.63 -3.75 4.15
N LEU A 110 -3.67 -3.79 3.31
CA LEU A 110 -5.01 -3.31 3.70
C LEU A 110 -5.69 -4.23 4.70
N ILE A 111 -5.45 -5.54 4.60
CA ILE A 111 -5.97 -6.53 5.56
C ILE A 111 -5.26 -6.37 6.91
N GLU A 112 -3.94 -6.22 6.90
CA GLU A 112 -3.19 -5.88 8.11
C GLU A 112 -3.66 -4.54 8.70
N LEU A 113 -3.89 -3.51 7.88
CA LEU A 113 -4.41 -2.22 8.35
C LEU A 113 -5.78 -2.37 9.01
N LYS A 114 -6.68 -3.18 8.44
CA LYS A 114 -7.96 -3.50 9.06
C LYS A 114 -7.78 -4.05 10.47
N GLU A 115 -6.90 -5.04 10.63
CA GLU A 115 -6.66 -5.71 11.91
C GLU A 115 -6.02 -4.77 12.93
N ILE A 116 -4.96 -4.05 12.54
CA ILE A 116 -4.19 -3.14 13.40
C ILE A 116 -5.03 -1.94 13.87
N LEU A 117 -5.85 -1.38 12.97
CA LEU A 117 -6.68 -0.22 13.26
C LEU A 117 -8.07 -0.59 13.77
N HIS A 118 -8.36 -1.89 13.93
CA HIS A 118 -9.65 -2.44 14.35
C HIS A 118 -10.84 -1.94 13.49
N LEU A 119 -10.65 -1.87 12.18
CA LEU A 119 -11.69 -1.44 11.25
C LEU A 119 -12.73 -2.54 11.02
N SER A 120 -13.99 -2.16 10.80
CA SER A 120 -15.08 -3.09 10.48
C SER A 120 -14.88 -3.75 9.11
N THR A 121 -14.41 -2.98 8.12
CA THR A 121 -14.16 -3.39 6.73
C THR A 121 -12.70 -3.16 6.32
N ILE A 122 -12.30 -3.78 5.21
CA ILE A 122 -10.99 -3.50 4.59
C ILE A 122 -11.02 -2.08 4.03
N PRO A 123 -10.02 -1.22 4.31
CA PRO A 123 -10.01 0.16 3.82
C PRO A 123 -9.57 0.22 2.35
N SER A 124 -10.46 -0.15 1.42
CA SER A 124 -10.17 -0.16 -0.01
C SER A 124 -9.92 1.25 -0.58
N ILE A 125 -10.64 2.26 -0.10
CA ILE A 125 -10.47 3.66 -0.50
C ILE A 125 -9.82 4.45 0.63
N ILE A 126 -8.59 4.91 0.39
CA ILE A 126 -7.84 5.75 1.32
C ILE A 126 -7.68 7.14 0.69
N GLU A 127 -8.13 8.20 1.38
CA GLU A 127 -7.82 9.59 1.00
C GLU A 127 -6.79 10.16 1.99
N CYS A 128 -5.63 10.60 1.49
CA CYS A 128 -4.56 11.17 2.30
C CYS A 128 -4.45 12.68 2.08
N PHE A 129 -4.29 13.46 3.15
CA PHE A 129 -4.24 14.92 3.14
C PHE A 129 -2.94 15.46 3.71
N ASP A 130 -2.37 16.46 3.05
CA ASP A 130 -1.16 17.21 3.48
C ASP A 130 -1.42 18.72 3.37
N ILE A 131 -0.88 19.49 4.32
CA ILE A 131 -0.84 20.96 4.29
C ILE A 131 0.60 21.40 4.05
N SER A 132 0.78 22.25 3.04
CA SER A 132 2.08 22.80 2.72
C SER A 132 2.06 24.33 2.84
N ASN A 133 2.77 24.82 3.85
CA ASN A 133 2.88 26.24 4.17
C ASN A 133 4.30 26.73 3.88
N HIS A 134 4.52 27.30 2.69
CA HIS A 134 5.82 27.88 2.35
C HIS A 134 5.73 29.41 2.24
N GLY A 135 5.72 30.10 3.39
CA GLY A 135 5.74 31.56 3.48
C GLY A 135 4.37 32.22 3.60
N ASP A 136 4.36 33.55 3.68
CA ASP A 136 3.24 34.34 4.19
C ASP A 136 2.06 34.52 3.20
N ASP A 137 2.25 34.19 1.92
CA ASP A 137 1.26 34.60 0.90
C ASP A 137 0.24 33.52 0.49
N PHE A 138 0.56 32.21 0.47
CA PHE A 138 -0.42 31.19 0.05
C PHE A 138 -0.20 29.80 0.68
N ALA A 139 -1.08 29.44 1.61
CA ALA A 139 -1.22 28.07 2.08
C ALA A 139 -1.98 27.21 1.05
N VAL A 140 -1.51 25.99 0.82
CA VAL A 140 -2.22 25.02 -0.03
C VAL A 140 -2.30 23.65 0.63
N GLY A 141 -3.48 23.06 0.51
CA GLY A 141 -3.72 21.66 0.84
C GLY A 141 -3.64 20.78 -0.40
N SER A 142 -3.19 19.54 -0.21
CA SER A 142 -3.19 18.52 -1.24
C SER A 142 -3.81 17.24 -0.73
N MET A 143 -4.45 16.50 -1.64
CA MET A 143 -5.02 15.19 -1.34
C MET A 143 -4.71 14.21 -2.46
N SER A 144 -4.19 13.04 -2.06
CA SER A 144 -4.11 11.87 -2.93
C SER A 144 -5.22 10.88 -2.57
N ARG A 145 -5.63 10.08 -3.55
CA ARG A 145 -6.62 9.02 -3.39
C ARG A 145 -6.00 7.70 -3.80
N PHE A 146 -6.19 6.69 -2.97
CA PHE A 146 -5.75 5.33 -3.21
C PHE A 146 -6.97 4.42 -3.29
N VAL A 147 -6.92 3.47 -4.22
CA VAL A 147 -7.93 2.42 -4.40
C VAL A 147 -7.18 1.09 -4.42
N ASP A 148 -7.54 0.22 -3.48
CA ASP A 148 -6.96 -1.11 -3.29
C ASP A 148 -5.42 -1.08 -3.20
N GLY A 149 -4.90 -0.11 -2.45
CA GLY A 149 -3.46 0.06 -2.18
C GLY A 149 -2.69 0.75 -3.31
N THR A 150 -3.35 1.11 -4.42
CA THR A 150 -2.71 1.76 -5.57
C THR A 150 -3.17 3.21 -5.75
N PRO A 151 -2.31 4.12 -6.26
CA PRO A 151 -2.70 5.51 -6.43
C PRO A 151 -3.71 5.71 -7.57
N ASN A 152 -4.86 6.31 -7.25
CA ASN A 152 -5.90 6.71 -8.19
C ASN A 152 -5.77 8.21 -8.53
N LYS A 153 -4.94 8.54 -9.53
CA LYS A 153 -4.60 9.93 -9.89
C LYS A 153 -5.80 10.80 -10.27
N SER A 154 -6.85 10.22 -10.86
CA SER A 154 -8.12 10.91 -11.17
C SER A 154 -8.83 11.44 -9.93
N GLY A 155 -8.61 10.80 -8.78
CA GLY A 155 -9.18 11.18 -7.49
C GLY A 155 -8.43 12.29 -6.76
N TYR A 156 -7.23 12.68 -7.22
CA TYR A 156 -6.39 13.65 -6.51
C TYR A 156 -7.01 15.04 -6.52
N ARG A 157 -6.84 15.81 -5.44
CA ARG A 157 -7.38 17.16 -5.33
C ARG A 157 -6.37 18.13 -4.73
N LYS A 158 -6.46 19.39 -5.16
CA LYS A 158 -5.68 20.51 -4.66
C LYS A 158 -6.62 21.53 -4.07
N PHE A 159 -6.24 22.12 -2.95
CA PHE A 159 -7.05 23.07 -2.23
C PHE A 159 -6.25 24.35 -2.02
N LYS A 160 -6.67 25.42 -2.67
CA LYS A 160 -6.27 26.77 -2.25
C LYS A 160 -7.04 27.08 -0.96
N ILE A 161 -6.32 27.40 0.12
CA ILE A 161 -6.90 27.84 1.38
C ILE A 161 -7.51 29.23 1.16
N LYS A 162 -8.74 29.45 1.64
CA LYS A 162 -9.49 30.69 1.39
C LYS A 162 -9.82 31.48 2.65
N THR A 163 -10.02 30.80 3.77
CA THR A 163 -10.65 31.38 4.96
C THR A 163 -9.70 31.54 6.15
N VAL A 164 -8.50 30.98 6.05
CA VAL A 164 -7.50 31.01 7.11
C VAL A 164 -6.38 31.98 6.73
N SER A 165 -6.16 32.97 7.59
CA SER A 165 -5.03 33.90 7.49
C SER A 165 -3.89 33.44 8.41
N GLY A 166 -2.64 33.55 7.95
CA GLY A 166 -1.47 33.13 8.73
C GLY A 166 -1.25 31.61 8.77
N ARG A 167 -0.36 31.15 9.65
CA ARG A 167 0.05 29.74 9.77
C ARG A 167 -0.77 29.01 10.83
N ASP A 168 -2.02 28.68 10.52
CA ASP A 168 -2.86 27.81 11.34
C ASP A 168 -3.22 26.53 10.57
N ASP A 169 -2.35 25.53 10.68
CA ASP A 169 -2.49 24.24 10.01
C ASP A 169 -3.78 23.51 10.43
N PHE A 170 -4.25 23.70 11.67
CA PHE A 170 -5.47 23.04 12.16
C PHE A 170 -6.71 23.63 11.50
N ALA A 171 -6.78 24.96 11.40
CA ALA A 171 -7.86 25.62 10.69
C ALA A 171 -7.83 25.28 9.18
N MET A 172 -6.65 25.18 8.57
CA MET A 172 -6.50 24.79 7.16
C MET A 172 -6.98 23.37 6.89
N ILE A 173 -6.59 22.40 7.73
CA ILE A 173 -7.09 21.02 7.64
C ILE A 173 -8.61 20.98 7.78
N SER A 174 -9.15 21.73 8.74
CA SER A 174 -10.60 21.81 8.95
C SER A 174 -11.31 22.33 7.70
N GLU A 175 -10.78 23.38 7.07
CA GLU A 175 -11.33 23.94 5.83
C GLU A 175 -11.36 22.90 4.71
N ILE A 176 -10.24 22.23 4.43
CA ILE A 176 -10.15 21.32 3.27
C ILE A 176 -10.97 20.06 3.46
N ILE A 177 -10.99 19.50 4.68
CA ILE A 177 -11.80 18.32 5.02
C ILE A 177 -13.27 18.66 4.86
N LYS A 178 -13.73 19.77 5.45
CA LYS A 178 -15.12 20.20 5.33
C LYS A 178 -15.52 20.40 3.87
N ARG A 179 -14.69 21.10 3.08
CA ARG A 179 -14.96 21.35 1.65
C ARG A 179 -14.99 20.07 0.82
N ARG A 180 -14.08 19.13 1.07
CA ARG A 180 -14.02 17.87 0.32
C ARG A 180 -15.26 17.03 0.55
N TYR A 181 -15.63 16.83 1.81
CA TYR A 181 -16.70 15.90 2.14
C TYR A 181 -18.09 16.52 2.00
N LEU A 182 -18.25 17.83 2.19
CA LEU A 182 -19.51 18.51 1.85
C LEU A 182 -19.83 18.31 0.36
N ARG A 183 -18.85 18.51 -0.52
CA ARG A 183 -19.01 18.30 -1.96
C ARG A 183 -19.35 16.85 -2.31
N LEU A 184 -18.70 15.86 -1.68
CA LEU A 184 -19.03 14.45 -1.92
C LEU A 184 -20.46 14.11 -1.49
N LEU A 185 -20.96 14.72 -0.41
CA LEU A 185 -22.35 14.56 0.04
C LEU A 185 -23.34 15.19 -0.95
N GLU A 186 -23.06 16.41 -1.41
CA GLU A 186 -23.88 17.10 -2.43
C GLU A 186 -23.92 16.35 -3.77
N GLU A 187 -22.80 15.76 -4.17
CA GLU A 187 -22.65 14.99 -5.41
C GLU A 187 -23.09 13.51 -5.25
N HIS A 188 -23.60 13.10 -4.08
CA HIS A 188 -23.93 11.71 -3.74
C HIS A 188 -22.83 10.70 -4.13
N SER A 189 -21.58 11.10 -3.98
CA SER A 189 -20.41 10.35 -4.43
C SER A 189 -19.85 9.47 -3.32
N GLN A 190 -19.11 8.44 -3.72
CA GLN A 190 -18.53 7.47 -2.80
C GLN A 190 -17.53 8.12 -1.82
N LEU A 191 -17.80 7.95 -0.52
CA LEU A 191 -16.92 8.34 0.59
C LEU A 191 -15.75 7.36 0.72
N PRO A 192 -14.59 7.79 1.26
CA PRO A 192 -13.48 6.88 1.55
C PRO A 192 -13.79 5.98 2.75
N ASP A 193 -13.08 4.85 2.83
CA ASP A 193 -13.14 3.93 3.96
C ASP A 193 -12.21 4.38 5.11
N LEU A 194 -11.11 5.05 4.74
CA LEU A 194 -10.10 5.57 5.66
C LEU A 194 -9.56 6.93 5.19
N ILE A 195 -9.44 7.85 6.13
CA ILE A 195 -8.82 9.16 5.94
C ILE A 195 -7.47 9.15 6.65
N LEU A 196 -6.41 9.53 5.94
CA LEU A 196 -5.06 9.65 6.47
C LEU A 196 -4.63 11.12 6.48
N ILE A 197 -4.31 11.67 7.64
CA ILE A 197 -3.75 13.01 7.77
C ILE A 197 -2.22 12.89 7.91
N ASP A 198 -1.48 13.60 7.05
CA ASP A 198 -0.02 13.74 7.19
C ASP A 198 0.30 14.70 8.33
N GLY A 199 0.53 14.12 9.51
CA GLY A 199 1.03 14.82 10.68
C GLY A 199 0.38 14.37 11.99
N GLY A 200 0.32 15.28 12.96
CA GLY A 200 0.17 14.93 14.38
C GLY A 200 -1.27 14.87 14.90
N LYS A 201 -1.40 14.52 16.19
CA LYS A 201 -2.68 14.41 16.92
C LYS A 201 -3.54 15.68 16.87
N GLY A 202 -2.94 16.87 16.87
CA GLY A 202 -3.66 18.14 16.76
C GLY A 202 -4.41 18.27 15.42
N GLN A 203 -3.73 17.92 14.33
CA GLN A 203 -4.28 17.93 12.97
C GLN A 203 -5.35 16.85 12.79
N LEU A 204 -5.14 15.65 13.36
CA LEU A 204 -6.16 14.61 13.42
C LEU A 204 -7.45 15.12 14.09
N ASN A 205 -7.34 15.76 15.25
CA ASN A 205 -8.49 16.29 15.98
C ASN A 205 -9.24 17.36 15.19
N ALA A 206 -8.53 18.20 14.42
CA ALA A 206 -9.14 19.20 13.55
C ALA A 206 -9.97 18.55 12.41
N ALA A 207 -9.42 17.51 11.78
CA ALA A 207 -10.14 16.71 10.78
C ALA A 207 -11.39 16.04 11.36
N LEU A 208 -11.28 15.42 12.54
CA LEU A 208 -12.41 14.76 13.22
C LEU A 208 -13.56 15.71 13.53
N LYS A 209 -13.27 16.90 14.07
CA LYS A 209 -14.29 17.93 14.34
C LYS A 209 -15.04 18.33 13.06
N SER A 210 -14.31 18.43 11.95
CA SER A 210 -14.89 18.78 10.65
C SER A 210 -15.80 17.67 10.12
N LEU A 211 -15.38 16.41 10.19
CA LEU A 211 -16.22 15.25 9.84
C LEU A 211 -17.47 15.16 10.71
N GLN A 212 -17.32 15.37 12.03
CA GLN A 212 -18.43 15.39 12.97
C GLN A 212 -19.44 16.49 12.66
N SER A 213 -18.98 17.69 12.27
CA SER A 213 -19.87 18.80 11.87
C SER A 213 -20.71 18.49 10.61
N LEU A 214 -20.27 17.53 9.79
CA LEU A 214 -20.99 17.04 8.61
C LEU A 214 -21.83 15.78 8.92
N GLY A 215 -21.84 15.31 10.17
CA GLY A 215 -22.52 14.07 10.56
C GLY A 215 -21.85 12.80 10.04
N LEU A 216 -20.60 12.86 9.58
CA LEU A 216 -19.89 11.74 8.98
C LEU A 216 -19.13 10.91 10.01
N LYS A 217 -19.26 9.58 9.91
CA LYS A 217 -18.55 8.60 10.74
C LYS A 217 -17.56 7.78 9.90
N ILE A 218 -16.58 8.47 9.32
CA ILE A 218 -15.52 7.84 8.53
C ILE A 218 -14.30 7.61 9.42
N ASN A 219 -13.61 6.48 9.26
CA ASN A 219 -12.37 6.21 9.98
C ASN A 219 -11.32 7.25 9.58
N CYS A 220 -10.69 7.89 10.55
CA CYS A 220 -9.69 8.94 10.32
C CYS A 220 -8.52 8.71 11.27
N ILE A 221 -7.32 8.67 10.71
CA ILE A 221 -6.05 8.49 11.42
C ILE A 221 -5.05 9.55 10.99
N SER A 222 -3.97 9.71 11.74
CA SER A 222 -2.82 10.49 11.28
C SER A 222 -1.52 9.71 11.39
N LEU A 223 -0.56 10.04 10.53
CA LEU A 223 0.77 9.45 10.51
C LEU A 223 1.80 10.55 10.76
N ALA A 224 2.49 10.49 11.90
CA ALA A 224 3.54 11.44 12.23
C ALA A 224 4.89 11.02 11.64
N LYS A 225 5.56 11.96 10.97
CA LYS A 225 6.74 11.72 10.14
C LYS A 225 7.99 11.24 10.88
N GLU A 226 8.22 11.68 12.12
CA GLU A 226 9.49 11.40 12.83
C GLU A 226 9.65 9.92 13.17
N ASN A 227 8.60 9.30 13.69
CA ASN A 227 8.64 7.92 14.19
C ASN A 227 7.67 6.97 13.47
N GLU A 228 7.00 7.44 12.41
CA GLU A 228 5.93 6.71 11.74
C GLU A 228 4.82 6.27 12.70
N GLU A 229 4.53 7.12 13.69
CA GLU A 229 3.52 6.90 14.70
C GLU A 229 2.13 7.15 14.14
N ILE A 230 1.27 6.15 14.30
CA ILE A 230 -0.12 6.23 13.86
C ILE A 230 -0.98 6.63 15.04
N PHE A 231 -1.67 7.75 14.92
CA PHE A 231 -2.65 8.19 15.91
C PHE A 231 -4.05 7.76 15.48
N VAL A 232 -4.75 7.07 16.38
CA VAL A 232 -6.12 6.61 16.19
C VAL A 232 -7.02 7.30 17.23
N PRO A 233 -8.21 7.81 16.88
CA PRO A 233 -9.04 8.59 17.81
C PRO A 233 -9.51 7.81 19.04
N THR A 234 -9.64 6.50 18.91
CA THR A 234 -10.11 5.58 19.95
C THR A 234 -9.03 5.14 20.93
N GLN A 235 -7.76 5.47 20.66
CA GLN A 235 -6.61 5.03 21.45
C GLN A 235 -5.85 6.23 22.04
N LYS A 236 -5.37 6.08 23.27
CA LYS A 236 -4.59 7.12 23.94
C LYS A 236 -3.18 7.20 23.37
N ASP A 237 -2.57 6.03 23.20
CA ASP A 237 -1.20 5.84 22.75
C ASP A 237 -1.15 5.66 21.22
N SER A 238 -0.02 6.02 20.63
CA SER A 238 0.25 5.81 19.21
C SER A 238 0.49 4.33 18.91
N ILE A 239 0.14 3.92 17.69
CA ILE A 239 0.47 2.60 17.16
C ILE A 239 1.75 2.72 16.35
N VAL A 240 2.74 1.89 16.67
CA VAL A 240 3.99 1.76 15.90
C VAL A 240 3.96 0.44 15.15
N ILE A 241 3.98 0.51 13.82
CA ILE A 241 4.05 -0.66 12.95
C ILE A 241 5.51 -0.89 12.56
N SER A 242 5.94 -2.16 12.55
CA SER A 242 7.30 -2.51 12.09
C SER A 242 7.52 -2.14 10.61
N LYS A 243 8.72 -1.64 10.28
CA LYS A 243 9.03 -1.07 8.96
C LYS A 243 8.98 -2.06 7.80
N ASP A 244 9.08 -3.36 8.09
CA ASP A 244 8.96 -4.44 7.11
C ASP A 244 7.50 -4.73 6.71
N LYS A 245 6.54 -4.27 7.52
CA LYS A 245 5.12 -4.57 7.33
C LYS A 245 4.52 -3.86 6.11
N PRO A 246 3.79 -4.60 5.25
CA PRO A 246 3.07 -4.02 4.11
C PRO A 246 2.05 -2.95 4.48
N SER A 247 1.37 -3.10 5.62
CA SER A 247 0.44 -2.10 6.16
C SER A 247 1.07 -0.70 6.30
N LEU A 248 2.26 -0.62 6.90
CA LEU A 248 2.96 0.66 7.04
C LEU A 248 3.36 1.23 5.67
N LYS A 249 3.85 0.39 4.76
CA LYS A 249 4.28 0.81 3.43
C LYS A 249 3.15 1.46 2.62
N ILE A 250 1.91 1.00 2.79
CA ILE A 250 0.74 1.64 2.15
C ILE A 250 0.53 3.06 2.69
N LEU A 251 0.56 3.23 4.02
CA LEU A 251 0.39 4.55 4.63
C LEU A 251 1.52 5.52 4.25
N GLN A 252 2.77 5.03 4.27
CA GLN A 252 3.93 5.80 3.82
C GLN A 252 3.80 6.19 2.35
N TYR A 253 3.37 5.26 1.48
CA TYR A 253 3.20 5.57 0.07
C TYR A 253 2.10 6.62 -0.15
N ALA A 254 0.97 6.51 0.55
CA ALA A 254 -0.09 7.51 0.49
C ALA A 254 0.39 8.90 0.96
N ARG A 255 1.15 8.96 2.05
CA ARG A 255 1.79 10.20 2.53
C ARG A 255 2.74 10.77 1.49
N ASP A 256 3.73 9.99 1.08
CA ASP A 256 4.81 10.45 0.19
C ASP A 256 4.25 10.91 -1.16
N GLU A 257 3.21 10.24 -1.67
CA GLU A 257 2.52 10.61 -2.90
C GLU A 257 1.72 11.91 -2.75
N THR A 258 1.06 12.11 -1.60
CA THR A 258 0.35 13.36 -1.27
C THR A 258 1.34 14.52 -1.19
N HIS A 259 2.43 14.34 -0.45
CA HIS A 259 3.49 15.33 -0.32
C HIS A 259 4.12 15.67 -1.68
N ARG A 260 4.45 14.66 -2.50
CA ARG A 260 4.96 14.84 -3.86
C ARG A 260 4.00 15.68 -4.71
N PHE A 261 2.69 15.41 -4.60
CA PHE A 261 1.66 16.12 -5.34
C PHE A 261 1.50 17.58 -4.87
N GLY A 262 1.58 17.82 -3.56
CA GLY A 262 1.58 19.16 -2.96
C GLY A 262 2.80 20.00 -3.37
N VAL A 263 4.00 19.44 -3.31
CA VAL A 263 5.24 20.11 -3.74
C VAL A 263 5.19 20.50 -5.22
N ALA A 264 4.71 19.60 -6.09
CA ALA A 264 4.56 19.89 -7.51
C ALA A 264 3.59 21.06 -7.76
N TYR A 265 2.53 21.19 -6.95
CA TYR A 265 1.58 22.29 -7.05
C TYR A 265 2.19 23.63 -6.63
N ASN A 266 2.87 23.67 -5.49
CA ASN A 266 3.53 24.88 -5.00
C ASN A 266 4.55 25.43 -6.00
N ARG A 267 5.35 24.54 -6.60
CA ARG A 267 6.29 24.92 -7.67
C ARG A 267 5.58 25.56 -8.86
N ALA A 268 4.43 25.01 -9.28
CA ALA A 268 3.65 25.54 -10.39
C ALA A 268 3.03 26.93 -10.08
N ILE A 269 2.49 27.13 -8.87
CA ILE A 269 1.95 28.44 -8.46
C ILE A 269 3.04 29.50 -8.50
N ARG A 270 4.21 29.23 -7.89
CA ARG A 270 5.33 30.18 -7.85
C ARG A 270 5.79 30.56 -9.25
N LYS A 271 5.90 29.59 -10.16
CA LYS A 271 6.29 29.85 -11.56
C LYS A 271 5.29 30.74 -12.29
N ASN A 272 4.00 30.61 -12.01
CA ASN A 272 2.95 31.43 -12.62
C ASN A 272 2.82 32.83 -12.01
N GLN A 273 3.39 33.08 -10.82
CA GLN A 273 3.41 34.40 -10.19
C GLN A 273 4.62 35.26 -10.60
N ILE A 274 5.67 34.64 -11.17
CA ILE A 274 6.87 35.34 -11.67
C ILE A 274 6.67 35.85 -13.12
N LYS A 275 5.49 35.59 -13.72
CA LYS A 275 5.07 36.13 -15.01
C LYS A 275 4.04 37.25 -14.81
#